data_AF-A0A838HL59-F1
#
_entry.id   AF-A0A838HL59-F1
#
_cell.length_a   1.000
_cell.length_b   1.000
_cell.length_c   1.000
_cell.angle_alpha   90.00
_cell.angle_beta   90.00
_cell.angle_gamma   90.00
#
_symmetry.space_group_name_H-M   'P 1'
#
loop_
_entity.id
_entity.type
_entity.pdbx_description
1 polymer ?
#
loop_
_entity_poly.entity_id
_entity_poly.type
_entity_poly.pdbx_seq_one_letter_code
_entity_poly.pdbx_strand_id
1 'polypeptide(L)'
;FDVQTMNEGPGHVPMHLIKENMEKQLEWCDEAPFYTLGPLTTDIAPGYDHITSGIGAAQIGWYGTAMLCYVTPKEHLGLPNRDDVKTGVITYKIAAHAADLAKGHPRAQEWDDAISKARFEFRWRDQFNLALDPVTALTYHDETLPAEGAKIAHFCSMCGPKFCSMKITQDVRDYAAKQAEIEAGMEEKSAEFRERGSEVYLPAEMAGD
;
A
#
# COMPACT_ATOMS: atom_id res chain seq x y z
N PHE A 1 12.95 -41.90 3.21
CA PHE A 1 13.34 -41.41 4.54
C PHE A 1 12.32 -40.43 5.13
N ASP A 2 11.29 -40.00 4.39
CA ASP A 2 10.22 -39.10 4.86
C ASP A 2 10.72 -37.84 5.59
N VAL A 3 11.91 -37.37 5.20
CA VAL A 3 12.53 -36.16 5.73
C VAL A 3 12.05 -34.98 4.89
N GLN A 4 11.49 -33.97 5.56
CA GLN A 4 11.10 -32.71 4.91
C GLN A 4 12.33 -32.05 4.27
N THR A 5 12.17 -31.54 3.05
CA THR A 5 13.28 -30.99 2.25
C THR A 5 12.85 -29.66 1.64
N MET A 6 13.81 -28.74 1.50
CA MET A 6 13.72 -27.50 0.72
C MET A 6 15.04 -27.32 -0.04
N ASN A 7 15.05 -26.56 -1.14
CA ASN A 7 16.27 -26.29 -1.91
C ASN A 7 16.73 -24.85 -1.71
N GLU A 8 18.03 -24.67 -1.53
CA GLU A 8 18.62 -23.33 -1.56
C GLU A 8 18.92 -22.89 -2.99
N GLY A 9 18.70 -21.61 -3.28
CA GLY A 9 18.83 -20.99 -4.59
C GLY A 9 19.93 -19.92 -4.68
N PRO A 10 20.02 -19.23 -5.82
CA PRO A 10 21.13 -18.34 -6.15
C PRO A 10 21.18 -17.07 -5.30
N GLY A 11 22.35 -16.41 -5.38
CA GLY A 11 22.62 -15.09 -4.80
C GLY A 11 22.55 -13.92 -5.79
N HIS A 12 23.22 -13.99 -6.93
CA HIS A 12 23.35 -12.87 -7.89
C HIS A 12 22.81 -13.28 -9.27
N VAL A 13 21.72 -12.65 -9.71
CA VAL A 13 21.02 -13.00 -10.96
C VAL A 13 20.40 -11.75 -11.58
N PRO A 14 20.79 -11.35 -12.81
CA PRO A 14 20.13 -10.24 -13.48
C PRO A 14 18.67 -10.59 -13.82
N MET A 15 17.78 -9.60 -13.79
CA MET A 15 16.32 -9.84 -13.80
C MET A 15 15.82 -10.75 -14.93
N HIS A 16 16.37 -10.64 -16.14
CA HIS A 16 15.96 -11.44 -17.30
C HIS A 16 16.22 -12.94 -17.15
N LEU A 17 17.04 -13.38 -16.18
CA LEU A 17 17.34 -14.80 -15.88
C LEU A 17 16.63 -15.31 -14.63
N ILE A 18 15.92 -14.46 -13.88
CA ILE A 18 15.26 -14.87 -12.62
C ILE A 18 14.19 -15.94 -12.89
N LYS A 19 13.40 -15.76 -13.96
CA LYS A 19 12.34 -16.70 -14.30
C LYS A 19 12.87 -18.10 -14.65
N GLU A 20 13.98 -18.16 -15.40
CA GLU A 20 14.62 -19.43 -15.76
C GLU A 20 15.08 -20.22 -14.52
N ASN A 21 15.57 -19.53 -13.48
CA ASN A 21 15.95 -20.18 -12.22
C ASN A 21 14.76 -20.83 -11.52
N MET A 22 13.62 -20.15 -11.50
CA MET A 22 12.40 -20.69 -10.90
C MET A 22 11.85 -21.88 -11.69
N GLU A 23 11.76 -21.75 -13.03
CA GLU A 23 11.26 -22.82 -13.90
C GLU A 23 12.11 -24.10 -13.76
N LYS A 24 13.45 -23.96 -13.75
CA LYS A 24 14.36 -25.09 -13.52
C LYS A 24 14.22 -25.71 -12.14
N GLN A 25 14.01 -24.90 -11.10
CA GLN A 25 13.86 -25.44 -9.76
C GLN A 25 12.57 -26.27 -9.62
N LEU A 26 11.46 -25.79 -10.17
CA LEU A 26 10.20 -26.54 -10.17
C LEU A 26 10.35 -27.86 -10.93
N GLU A 27 11.00 -27.85 -12.09
CA GLU A 27 11.21 -29.03 -12.93
C GLU A 27 12.18 -30.04 -12.28
N TRP A 28 13.32 -29.58 -11.78
CA TRP A 28 14.41 -30.47 -11.32
C TRP A 28 14.29 -30.89 -9.87
N CYS A 29 13.48 -30.19 -9.08
CA CYS A 29 13.33 -30.42 -7.64
C CYS A 29 11.89 -30.78 -7.25
N ASP A 30 11.07 -31.23 -8.20
CA ASP A 30 9.71 -31.76 -7.97
C ASP A 30 8.85 -30.80 -7.11
N GLU A 31 8.90 -29.50 -7.43
CA GLU A 31 8.18 -28.43 -6.71
C GLU A 31 8.47 -28.35 -5.19
N ALA A 32 9.60 -28.89 -4.73
CA ALA A 32 10.03 -28.71 -3.34
C ALA A 32 10.15 -27.20 -3.00
N PRO A 33 9.90 -26.78 -1.75
CA PRO A 33 10.00 -25.37 -1.37
C PRO A 33 11.36 -24.77 -1.72
N PHE A 34 11.35 -23.63 -2.43
CA PHE A 34 12.56 -22.93 -2.79
C PHE A 34 12.91 -21.86 -1.76
N TYR A 35 14.20 -21.74 -1.41
CA TYR A 35 14.75 -20.80 -0.45
C TYR A 35 15.91 -20.00 -1.08
N THR A 36 15.72 -18.72 -1.39
CA THR A 36 16.71 -17.95 -2.18
C THR A 36 17.40 -16.85 -1.37
N LEU A 37 18.64 -16.51 -1.71
CA LEU A 37 19.36 -15.35 -1.16
C LEU A 37 19.21 -14.16 -2.10
N GLY A 38 18.17 -13.34 -1.92
CA GLY A 38 17.77 -12.35 -2.91
C GLY A 38 16.92 -12.96 -4.04
N PRO A 39 17.35 -12.89 -5.31
CA PRO A 39 18.72 -12.59 -5.77
C PRO A 39 19.04 -11.10 -5.98
N LEU A 40 20.31 -10.71 -5.80
CA LEU A 40 20.87 -9.42 -6.21
C LEU A 40 20.78 -9.27 -7.73
N THR A 41 20.12 -8.22 -8.17
CA THR A 41 19.87 -7.94 -9.60
C THR A 41 21.01 -7.19 -10.28
N THR A 42 21.94 -6.65 -9.51
CA THR A 42 23.12 -5.92 -9.98
C THR A 42 24.18 -5.86 -8.88
N ASP A 43 25.45 -5.83 -9.28
CA ASP A 43 26.61 -5.91 -8.36
C ASP A 43 27.24 -4.54 -8.08
N ILE A 44 26.72 -3.47 -8.68
CA ILE A 44 27.39 -2.16 -8.71
C ILE A 44 27.04 -1.24 -7.52
N ALA A 45 26.27 -1.72 -6.55
CA ALA A 45 25.73 -0.89 -5.47
C ALA A 45 25.97 -1.48 -4.07
N PRO A 46 27.21 -1.86 -3.71
CA PRO A 46 27.51 -2.28 -2.34
C PRO A 46 27.17 -1.16 -1.35
N GLY A 47 26.56 -1.50 -0.21
CA GLY A 47 25.92 -0.55 0.71
C GLY A 47 24.41 -0.44 0.50
N TYR A 48 23.90 -0.91 -0.64
CA TYR A 48 22.49 -0.90 -1.01
C TYR A 48 21.99 -2.28 -1.46
N ASP A 49 22.69 -3.35 -1.09
CA ASP A 49 22.37 -4.69 -1.58
C ASP A 49 21.04 -5.25 -1.07
N HIS A 50 20.57 -4.79 0.09
CA HIS A 50 19.17 -4.99 0.50
C HIS A 50 18.16 -4.52 -0.56
N ILE A 51 18.44 -3.44 -1.29
CA ILE A 51 17.59 -2.93 -2.37
C ILE A 51 17.81 -3.72 -3.66
N THR A 52 19.08 -3.93 -4.07
CA THR A 52 19.39 -4.67 -5.32
C THR A 52 18.82 -6.08 -5.29
N SER A 53 18.87 -6.72 -4.11
CA SER A 53 18.29 -8.04 -3.87
C SER A 53 16.79 -8.00 -3.62
N GLY A 54 16.25 -6.97 -2.97
CA GLY A 54 14.81 -6.82 -2.76
C GLY A 54 14.01 -6.85 -4.07
N ILE A 55 14.59 -6.28 -5.15
CA ILE A 55 14.01 -6.32 -6.50
C ILE A 55 13.93 -7.76 -7.03
N GLY A 56 15.00 -8.54 -6.88
CA GLY A 56 15.01 -9.93 -7.34
C GLY A 56 14.18 -10.84 -6.45
N ALA A 57 14.22 -10.62 -5.14
CA ALA A 57 13.46 -11.35 -4.14
C ALA A 57 11.94 -11.23 -4.37
N ALA A 58 11.45 -10.03 -4.68
CA ALA A 58 10.04 -9.83 -5.02
C ALA A 58 9.65 -10.56 -6.33
N GLN A 59 10.53 -10.57 -7.34
CA GLN A 59 10.28 -11.27 -8.61
C GLN A 59 10.27 -12.78 -8.44
N ILE A 60 11.31 -13.35 -7.81
CA ILE A 60 11.41 -14.80 -7.65
C ILE A 60 10.39 -15.32 -6.64
N GLY A 61 10.07 -14.53 -5.61
CA GLY A 61 8.95 -14.78 -4.69
C GLY A 61 7.60 -14.81 -5.42
N TRP A 62 7.37 -13.87 -6.35
CA TRP A 62 6.19 -13.87 -7.21
C TRP A 62 6.13 -15.12 -8.10
N TYR A 63 7.27 -15.56 -8.63
CA TYR A 63 7.33 -16.75 -9.49
C TYR A 63 7.18 -18.08 -8.75
N GLY A 64 7.35 -18.13 -7.43
CA GLY A 64 7.05 -19.34 -6.65
C GLY A 64 7.97 -19.62 -5.47
N THR A 65 9.02 -18.83 -5.23
CA THR A 65 9.90 -19.05 -4.07
C THR A 65 9.13 -18.99 -2.76
N ALA A 66 9.35 -19.99 -1.91
CA ALA A 66 8.61 -20.18 -0.65
C ALA A 66 9.21 -19.38 0.52
N MET A 67 10.53 -19.18 0.53
CA MET A 67 11.23 -18.43 1.58
C MET A 67 12.34 -17.56 0.98
N LEU A 68 12.51 -16.36 1.50
CA LEU A 68 13.49 -15.39 1.03
C LEU A 68 14.50 -15.10 2.15
N CYS A 69 15.77 -15.47 1.96
CA CYS A 69 16.85 -15.08 2.83
C CYS A 69 17.14 -13.60 2.57
N TYR A 70 17.04 -12.79 3.62
CA TYR A 70 17.31 -11.37 3.54
C TYR A 70 18.78 -11.07 3.23
N VAL A 71 19.01 -9.89 2.66
CA VAL A 71 20.34 -9.32 2.43
C VAL A 71 20.36 -7.97 3.14
N THR A 72 21.43 -7.71 3.89
CA THR A 72 21.55 -6.47 4.66
C THR A 72 22.15 -5.35 3.82
N PRO A 73 22.03 -4.07 4.23
CA PRO A 73 22.72 -2.97 3.56
C PRO A 73 24.24 -3.15 3.46
N LYS A 74 24.85 -3.77 4.48
CA LYS A 74 26.30 -3.99 4.55
C LYS A 74 26.78 -5.30 3.95
N GLU A 75 25.92 -6.02 3.22
CA GLU A 75 26.39 -7.16 2.44
C GLU A 75 27.56 -6.73 1.55
N HIS A 76 28.54 -7.62 1.40
CA HIS A 76 29.82 -7.35 0.73
C HIS A 76 30.72 -6.26 1.36
N LEU A 77 30.35 -5.69 2.51
CA LEU A 77 31.10 -4.62 3.18
C LEU A 77 31.52 -4.96 4.61
N GLY A 78 30.70 -5.70 5.36
CA GLY A 78 31.04 -6.09 6.73
C GLY A 78 29.85 -6.61 7.53
N LEU A 79 30.08 -6.88 8.82
CA LEU A 79 29.02 -7.37 9.70
C LEU A 79 27.93 -6.30 9.90
N PRO A 80 26.64 -6.68 9.78
CA PRO A 80 25.54 -5.76 10.00
C PRO A 80 25.43 -5.38 11.47
N ASN A 81 25.06 -4.13 11.74
CA ASN A 81 24.64 -3.68 13.07
C ASN A 81 23.13 -3.88 13.25
N ARG A 82 22.60 -3.46 14.41
CA ARG A 82 21.18 -3.57 14.75
C ARG A 82 20.25 -2.92 13.72
N ASP A 83 20.60 -1.74 13.22
CA ASP A 83 19.74 -0.98 12.31
C ASP A 83 19.84 -1.53 10.88
N ASP A 84 20.99 -2.06 10.49
CA ASP A 84 21.17 -2.80 9.23
C ASP A 84 20.28 -4.06 9.21
N VAL A 85 20.19 -4.78 10.33
CA VAL A 85 19.30 -5.94 10.49
C VAL A 85 17.84 -5.52 10.36
N LYS A 86 17.39 -4.47 11.07
CA LYS A 86 16.03 -3.94 10.94
C LYS A 86 15.72 -3.58 9.48
N THR A 87 16.63 -2.88 8.81
CA THR A 87 16.49 -2.45 7.42
C THR A 87 16.34 -3.65 6.49
N GLY A 88 17.19 -4.67 6.62
CA GLY A 88 17.09 -5.90 5.83
C GLY A 88 15.74 -6.62 6.04
N VAL A 89 15.31 -6.77 7.30
CA VAL A 89 14.04 -7.45 7.62
C VAL A 89 12.84 -6.70 7.03
N ILE A 90 12.75 -5.38 7.22
CA ILE A 90 11.65 -4.59 6.67
C ILE A 90 11.66 -4.64 5.14
N THR A 91 12.84 -4.54 4.51
CA THR A 91 12.97 -4.62 3.05
C THR A 91 12.45 -5.95 2.51
N TYR A 92 12.78 -7.06 3.15
CA TYR A 92 12.32 -8.39 2.70
C TYR A 92 10.87 -8.68 3.07
N LYS A 93 10.34 -8.07 4.14
CA LYS A 93 8.90 -8.09 4.40
C LYS A 93 8.11 -7.35 3.32
N ILE A 94 8.63 -6.24 2.79
CA ILE A 94 8.05 -5.55 1.63
C ILE A 94 8.12 -6.46 0.40
N ALA A 95 9.29 -7.04 0.10
CA ALA A 95 9.46 -7.89 -1.08
C ALA A 95 8.54 -9.13 -1.04
N ALA A 96 8.42 -9.78 0.11
CA ALA A 96 7.52 -10.91 0.31
C ALA A 96 6.05 -10.50 0.14
N HIS A 97 5.62 -9.39 0.75
CA HIS A 97 4.25 -8.90 0.61
C HIS A 97 3.93 -8.48 -0.84
N ALA A 98 4.88 -7.85 -1.54
CA ALA A 98 4.74 -7.51 -2.96
C ALA A 98 4.58 -8.77 -3.83
N ALA A 99 5.33 -9.84 -3.52
CA ALA A 99 5.14 -11.14 -4.17
C ALA A 99 3.76 -11.73 -3.87
N ASP A 100 3.27 -11.67 -2.62
CA ASP A 100 1.95 -12.15 -2.24
C ASP A 100 0.82 -11.39 -2.97
N LEU A 101 0.95 -10.07 -3.10
CA LEU A 101 0.04 -9.25 -3.92
C LEU A 101 0.05 -9.68 -5.38
N ALA A 102 1.24 -9.84 -5.98
CA ALA A 102 1.38 -10.25 -7.38
C ALA A 102 0.87 -11.68 -7.64
N LYS A 103 0.92 -12.55 -6.63
CA LYS A 103 0.32 -13.90 -6.64
C LYS A 103 -1.19 -13.89 -6.43
N GLY A 104 -1.79 -12.77 -6.04
CA GLY A 104 -3.19 -12.69 -5.65
C GLY A 104 -3.49 -13.51 -4.39
N HIS A 105 -2.54 -13.61 -3.46
CA HIS A 105 -2.73 -14.36 -2.23
C HIS A 105 -3.96 -13.84 -1.47
N PRO A 106 -4.87 -14.72 -0.98
CA PRO A 106 -6.02 -14.29 -0.22
C PRO A 106 -5.64 -13.31 0.89
N ARG A 107 -6.38 -12.21 0.98
CA ARG A 107 -6.24 -11.17 2.03
C ARG A 107 -4.98 -10.31 1.97
N ALA A 108 -4.03 -10.54 1.05
CA ALA A 108 -2.86 -9.65 0.91
C ALA A 108 -3.31 -8.21 0.59
N GLN A 109 -4.25 -8.09 -0.37
CA GLN A 109 -4.84 -6.80 -0.78
C GLN A 109 -5.59 -6.08 0.36
N GLU A 110 -6.15 -6.80 1.34
CA GLU A 110 -6.89 -6.18 2.46
C GLU A 110 -6.01 -5.21 3.24
N TRP A 111 -4.71 -5.51 3.38
CA TRP A 111 -3.77 -4.64 4.07
C TRP A 111 -3.53 -3.34 3.27
N ASP A 112 -3.24 -3.46 1.98
CA ASP A 112 -3.04 -2.33 1.06
C ASP A 112 -4.27 -1.42 0.99
N ASP A 113 -5.46 -2.01 0.91
CA ASP A 113 -6.72 -1.28 0.86
C ASP A 113 -6.98 -0.55 2.18
N ALA A 114 -6.71 -1.20 3.32
CA ALA A 114 -6.90 -0.59 4.64
C ALA A 114 -5.98 0.63 4.86
N ILE A 115 -4.69 0.51 4.54
CA ILE A 115 -3.75 1.63 4.68
C ILE A 115 -4.01 2.73 3.65
N SER A 116 -4.43 2.37 2.44
CA SER A 116 -4.81 3.34 1.39
C SER A 116 -6.07 4.11 1.76
N LYS A 117 -7.07 3.43 2.33
CA LYS A 117 -8.27 4.07 2.86
C LYS A 117 -7.93 5.02 4.02
N ALA A 118 -7.09 4.58 4.97
CA ALA A 118 -6.63 5.44 6.07
C ALA A 118 -5.91 6.70 5.55
N ARG A 119 -5.09 6.55 4.50
CA ARG A 119 -4.41 7.66 3.84
C ARG A 119 -5.36 8.64 3.18
N PHE A 120 -6.35 8.14 2.42
CA PHE A 120 -7.32 8.98 1.73
C PHE A 120 -8.22 9.75 2.69
N GLU A 121 -8.61 9.11 3.80
CA GLU A 121 -9.46 9.70 4.85
C GLU A 121 -8.66 10.52 5.88
N PHE A 122 -7.36 10.73 5.67
CA PHE A 122 -6.46 11.45 6.59
C PHE A 122 -6.45 10.91 8.02
N ARG A 123 -6.72 9.61 8.20
CA ARG A 123 -6.59 8.90 9.49
C ARG A 123 -5.12 8.57 9.75
N TRP A 124 -4.32 9.60 10.02
CA TRP A 124 -2.86 9.50 10.14
C TRP A 124 -2.39 8.42 11.10
N ARG A 125 -2.99 8.33 12.30
CA ARG A 125 -2.62 7.32 13.30
C ARG A 125 -2.87 5.90 12.80
N ASP A 126 -3.99 5.68 12.11
CA ASP A 126 -4.30 4.37 11.53
C ASP A 126 -3.34 4.04 10.40
N GLN A 127 -3.00 5.02 9.55
CA GLN A 127 -2.01 4.83 8.49
C GLN A 127 -0.63 4.44 9.07
N PHE A 128 -0.18 5.07 10.16
CA PHE A 128 1.08 4.72 10.79
C PHE A 128 1.04 3.32 11.40
N ASN A 129 -0.02 3.01 12.14
CA ASN A 129 -0.17 1.71 12.80
C ASN A 129 -0.29 0.54 11.79
N LEU A 130 -0.81 0.81 10.60
CA LEU A 130 -0.88 -0.14 9.50
C LEU A 130 0.42 -0.22 8.69
N ALA A 131 1.40 0.66 8.88
CA ALA A 131 2.67 0.57 8.16
C ALA A 131 3.51 -0.63 8.65
N LEU A 132 4.39 -1.15 7.79
CA LEU A 132 5.34 -2.20 8.16
C LEU A 132 6.32 -1.77 9.28
N ASP A 133 6.62 -0.48 9.35
CA ASP A 133 7.43 0.13 10.41
C ASP A 133 6.74 1.39 10.96
N PRO A 134 5.78 1.22 11.89
CA PRO A 134 4.95 2.32 12.40
C PRO A 134 5.75 3.46 13.03
N VAL A 135 6.85 3.13 13.72
CA VAL A 135 7.70 4.12 14.38
C VAL A 135 8.33 5.04 13.35
N THR A 136 8.94 4.48 12.31
CA THR A 136 9.57 5.27 11.23
C THR A 136 8.53 6.11 10.48
N ALA A 137 7.36 5.54 10.17
CA ALA A 137 6.29 6.25 9.49
C ALA A 137 5.81 7.49 10.28
N LEU A 138 5.64 7.35 11.60
CA LEU A 138 5.30 8.46 12.49
C LEU A 138 6.44 9.48 12.57
N THR A 139 7.67 9.03 12.78
CA THR A 139 8.83 9.90 12.91
C THR A 139 9.01 10.78 11.68
N TYR A 140 8.91 10.24 10.46
CA TYR A 140 9.08 11.01 9.22
C TYR A 140 7.98 12.05 9.02
N HIS A 141 6.74 11.76 9.43
CA HIS A 141 5.69 12.78 9.42
C HIS A 141 6.03 13.91 10.42
N ASP A 142 6.46 13.54 11.62
CA ASP A 142 6.66 14.47 12.74
C ASP A 142 7.93 15.31 12.62
N GLU A 143 8.87 14.94 11.76
CA GLU A 143 10.01 15.79 11.40
C GLU A 143 9.58 17.17 10.88
N THR A 144 8.40 17.25 10.25
CA THR A 144 7.88 18.51 9.69
C THR A 144 6.58 18.97 10.34
N LEU A 145 5.73 18.04 10.80
CA LEU A 145 4.43 18.33 11.40
C LEU A 145 4.26 17.61 12.76
N PRO A 146 5.07 17.96 13.79
CA PRO A 146 5.08 17.24 15.06
C PRO A 146 3.83 17.48 15.92
N ALA A 147 3.10 18.58 15.69
CA ALA A 147 1.94 18.93 16.51
C ALA A 147 0.84 17.87 16.41
N GLU A 148 0.19 17.53 17.53
CA GLU A 148 -0.89 16.53 17.55
C GLU A 148 -2.07 16.89 16.63
N GLY A 149 -2.34 18.19 16.47
CA GLY A 149 -3.35 18.67 15.52
C GLY A 149 -3.05 18.33 14.05
N ALA A 150 -1.79 18.02 13.70
CA ALA A 150 -1.46 17.57 12.36
C ALA A 150 -1.92 16.13 12.07
N LYS A 151 -2.15 15.31 13.11
CA LYS A 151 -2.64 13.92 12.96
C LYS A 151 -4.12 13.83 12.58
N ILE A 152 -4.79 14.97 12.53
CA ILE A 152 -6.18 15.13 12.04
C ILE A 152 -6.23 16.08 10.85
N ALA A 153 -5.09 16.53 10.32
CA ALA A 153 -5.04 17.48 9.23
C ALA A 153 -5.30 16.79 7.87
N HIS A 154 -6.10 17.44 7.02
CA HIS A 154 -6.38 16.96 5.66
C HIS A 154 -5.28 17.32 4.65
N PHE A 155 -4.02 17.22 5.06
CA PHE A 155 -2.83 17.45 4.23
C PHE A 155 -1.57 16.98 4.96
N CYS A 156 -0.46 16.85 4.24
CA CYS A 156 0.88 16.73 4.79
C CYS A 156 1.77 17.88 4.34
N SER A 157 3.02 17.90 4.82
CA SER A 157 4.01 18.92 4.47
C SER A 157 4.37 18.94 2.98
N MET A 158 4.21 17.83 2.25
CA MET A 158 4.57 17.74 0.83
C MET A 158 3.75 18.69 -0.06
N CYS A 159 2.43 18.79 0.15
CA CYS A 159 1.55 19.61 -0.70
C CYS A 159 0.89 20.77 0.07
N GLY A 160 0.91 20.71 1.40
CA GLY A 160 0.24 21.69 2.25
C GLY A 160 -1.30 21.70 2.08
N PRO A 161 -1.98 22.62 2.78
CA PRO A 161 -3.44 22.60 2.92
C PRO A 161 -4.22 22.95 1.65
N LYS A 162 -3.56 23.56 0.65
CA LYS A 162 -4.21 24.09 -0.57
C LYS A 162 -4.05 23.18 -1.79
N PHE A 163 -2.98 22.37 -1.84
CA PHE A 163 -2.63 21.59 -3.03
C PHE A 163 -2.63 20.08 -2.79
N CYS A 164 -3.15 19.62 -1.66
CA CYS A 164 -3.31 18.19 -1.41
C CYS A 164 -4.35 17.60 -2.36
N SER A 165 -3.92 16.71 -3.25
CA SER A 165 -4.77 16.07 -4.27
C SER A 165 -5.94 15.28 -3.67
N MET A 166 -5.71 14.57 -2.56
CA MET A 166 -6.74 13.79 -1.88
C MET A 166 -7.83 14.71 -1.29
N LYS A 167 -7.43 15.84 -0.68
CA LYS A 167 -8.37 16.83 -0.15
C LYS A 167 -9.20 17.45 -1.27
N ILE A 168 -8.55 17.88 -2.36
CA ILE A 168 -9.25 18.41 -3.53
C ILE A 168 -10.26 17.40 -4.08
N THR A 169 -9.88 16.11 -4.13
CA THR A 169 -10.78 15.03 -4.55
C THR A 169 -11.98 14.90 -3.62
N GLN A 170 -11.78 15.01 -2.30
CA GLN A 170 -12.88 14.98 -1.32
C GLN A 170 -13.81 16.19 -1.51
N ASP A 171 -13.26 17.40 -1.63
CA ASP A 171 -14.04 18.63 -1.84
C ASP A 171 -14.92 18.55 -3.11
N VAL A 172 -14.38 17.97 -4.19
CA VAL A 172 -15.13 17.73 -5.45
C VAL A 172 -16.24 16.69 -5.26
N ARG A 173 -15.98 15.60 -4.54
CA ARG A 173 -16.99 14.58 -4.23
C ARG A 173 -18.14 15.15 -3.40
N ASP A 174 -17.82 15.95 -2.38
CA ASP A 174 -18.79 16.58 -1.49
C ASP A 174 -19.64 17.62 -2.24
N TYR A 175 -19.03 18.38 -3.15
CA TYR A 175 -19.75 19.31 -4.02
C TYR A 175 -20.74 18.59 -4.94
N ALA A 176 -20.29 17.52 -5.61
CA ALA A 176 -21.14 16.72 -6.49
C ALA A 176 -22.32 16.07 -5.75
N ALA A 177 -22.07 15.54 -4.54
CA ALA A 177 -23.11 14.97 -3.70
C ALA A 177 -24.18 16.00 -3.29
N LYS A 178 -23.76 17.20 -2.85
CA LYS A 178 -24.67 18.30 -2.51
C LYS A 178 -25.49 18.76 -3.71
N GLN A 179 -24.88 18.81 -4.89
CA GLN A 179 -25.60 19.20 -6.10
C GLN A 179 -26.69 18.20 -6.47
N ALA A 180 -26.42 16.90 -6.34
CA ALA A 180 -27.42 15.85 -6.55
C ALA A 180 -28.58 15.94 -5.54
N GLU A 181 -28.30 16.24 -4.27
CA GLU A 181 -29.35 16.45 -3.24
C GLU A 181 -30.24 17.67 -3.57
N ILE A 182 -29.65 18.77 -4.04
CA ILE A 182 -30.39 19.97 -4.45
C ILE A 182 -31.29 19.65 -5.65
N GLU A 183 -30.78 18.95 -6.66
CA GLU A 183 -31.55 18.56 -7.85
C GLU A 183 -32.75 17.66 -7.46
N ALA A 184 -32.53 16.65 -6.62
CA ALA A 184 -33.60 15.79 -6.12
C ALA A 184 -34.66 16.57 -5.31
N GLY A 185 -34.22 17.47 -4.41
CA GLY A 185 -35.14 18.32 -3.64
C GLY A 185 -35.92 19.31 -4.52
N MET A 186 -35.29 19.82 -5.59
CA MET A 186 -35.98 20.65 -6.58
C MET A 186 -37.00 19.86 -7.39
N GLU A 187 -36.69 18.61 -7.77
CA GLU A 187 -37.65 17.72 -8.43
C GLU A 187 -38.85 17.41 -7.53
N GLU A 188 -38.63 17.11 -6.26
CA GLU A 188 -39.67 16.89 -5.26
C GLU A 188 -40.57 18.12 -5.12
N LYS A 189 -39.99 19.31 -4.89
CA LYS A 189 -40.76 20.56 -4.77
C LYS A 189 -41.49 20.91 -6.07
N SER A 190 -40.91 20.57 -7.23
CA SER A 190 -41.56 20.75 -8.53
C SER A 190 -42.73 19.78 -8.73
N ALA A 191 -42.66 18.57 -8.17
CA ALA A 191 -43.80 17.63 -8.16
C ALA A 191 -44.90 18.12 -7.21
N GLU A 192 -44.54 18.51 -5.98
CA GLU A 192 -45.47 19.08 -4.99
C GLU A 192 -46.20 20.31 -5.54
N PHE A 193 -45.48 21.23 -6.18
CA PHE A 193 -46.07 22.41 -6.81
C PHE A 193 -47.09 22.03 -7.89
N ARG A 194 -46.79 21.04 -8.73
CA ARG A 194 -47.71 20.54 -9.77
C ARG A 194 -48.95 19.89 -9.18
N GLU A 195 -48.79 19.09 -8.13
CA GLU A 195 -49.90 18.42 -7.42
C GLU A 195 -50.83 19.42 -6.72
N ARG A 196 -50.26 20.49 -6.15
CA ARG A 196 -51.03 21.57 -5.48
C ARG A 196 -51.63 22.59 -6.45
N GLY A 197 -51.77 22.23 -7.73
CA GLY A 197 -52.46 23.05 -8.73
C GLY A 197 -51.59 24.10 -9.41
N SER A 198 -50.27 24.05 -9.24
CA SER A 198 -49.32 25.00 -9.84
C SER A 198 -49.58 26.47 -9.46
N GLU A 199 -50.08 26.70 -8.24
CA GLU A 199 -50.32 28.04 -7.70
C GLU A 199 -49.21 28.45 -6.71
N VAL A 200 -48.77 29.70 -6.83
CA VAL A 200 -47.72 30.26 -5.96
C VAL A 200 -48.26 30.62 -4.58
N TYR A 201 -49.54 30.99 -4.49
CA TYR A 201 -50.20 31.39 -3.24
C TYR A 201 -51.27 30.38 -2.88
N LEU A 202 -50.96 29.48 -1.95
CA LEU A 202 -51.93 28.51 -1.46
C LEU A 202 -52.86 29.16 -0.42
N PRO A 203 -54.17 28.84 -0.43
CA PRO A 203 -55.09 29.27 0.62
C PRO A 203 -54.60 28.80 1.99
N ALA A 204 -54.80 29.63 3.03
CA ALA A 204 -54.31 29.34 4.39
C ALA A 204 -54.83 28.00 4.97
N GLU A 205 -55.97 27.50 4.47
CA GLU A 205 -56.58 26.22 4.87
C GLU A 205 -55.89 24.99 4.25
N MET A 206 -55.04 25.16 3.22
CA MET A 206 -54.33 24.08 2.52
C MET A 206 -52.85 23.93 2.93
N ALA A 207 -52.43 24.58 4.03
CA ALA A 207 -51.02 24.71 4.43
C ALA A 207 -50.55 23.74 5.54
N GLY A 208 -51.21 22.61 5.77
CA GLY A 208 -50.73 21.57 6.71
C GLY A 208 -51.10 20.16 6.22
N ASP A 209 -50.38 19.08 6.53
CA ASP A 209 -49.25 18.85 7.46
C ASP A 209 -47.83 19.09 6.90
#